data_AF-A0A955YCS8-F1
#
_entry.id   AF-A0A955YCS8-F1
#
_cell.length_a   1.000
_cell.length_b   1.000
_cell.length_c   1.000
_cell.angle_alpha   90.00
_cell.angle_beta   90.00
_cell.angle_gamma   90.00
#
_symmetry.space_group_name_H-M   'P 1'
#
loop_
_entity.id
_entity.type
_entity.pdbx_description
1 polymer ?
#
loop_
_entity_poly.entity_id
_entity_poly.type
_entity_poly.pdbx_seq_one_letter_code
_entity_poly.pdbx_strand_id
1 'polypeptide(L)'
;MSDFARALYADLFDSDDPDDLEQATREWSRTTSFERSFAQVHLLWLIHERLAELGTEVSNLSALLAHLNTPTAEPDVIDVEVVDAEVSHD
;
A
#
# COMPACT_ATOMS: atom_id res chain seq x y z
N MET A 1 -7.53 -11.40 -22.05
CA MET A 1 -6.32 -11.67 -21.23
C MET A 1 -5.90 -13.11 -21.56
N SER A 2 -4.63 -13.39 -21.83
CA SER A 2 -4.21 -14.78 -22.05
C SER A 2 -4.37 -15.55 -20.73
N ASP A 3 -5.09 -16.67 -20.74
CA ASP A 3 -5.31 -17.51 -19.56
C ASP A 3 -3.97 -17.93 -18.91
N PHE A 4 -2.94 -18.04 -19.73
CA PHE A 4 -1.58 -18.37 -19.33
C PHE A 4 -0.88 -17.27 -18.52
N ALA A 5 -1.02 -16.00 -18.90
CA ALA A 5 -0.42 -14.90 -18.14
C ALA A 5 -1.09 -14.74 -16.76
N ARG A 6 -2.39 -15.06 -16.68
CA ARG A 6 -3.15 -15.06 -15.44
C ARG A 6 -2.76 -16.24 -14.54
N ALA A 7 -2.59 -17.44 -15.10
CA ALA A 7 -2.11 -18.62 -14.38
C ALA A 7 -0.71 -18.38 -13.80
N LEU A 8 0.23 -17.91 -14.62
CA LEU A 8 1.60 -17.64 -14.15
C LEU A 8 1.65 -16.55 -13.08
N TYR A 9 0.79 -15.52 -13.16
CA TYR A 9 0.70 -14.51 -12.11
C TYR A 9 0.15 -15.09 -10.80
N ALA A 10 -0.91 -15.89 -10.87
CA ALA A 10 -1.45 -16.58 -9.70
C ALA A 10 -0.42 -17.53 -9.09
N ASP A 11 0.32 -18.28 -9.90
CA ASP A 11 1.33 -19.22 -9.39
C ASP A 11 2.57 -18.52 -8.80
N LEU A 12 2.93 -17.33 -9.28
CA LEU A 12 4.06 -16.56 -8.76
C LEU A 12 3.75 -15.83 -7.44
N PHE A 13 2.50 -15.46 -7.21
CA PHE A 13 2.15 -14.53 -6.14
C PHE A 13 1.05 -15.02 -5.19
N ASP A 14 0.22 -15.99 -5.61
CA ASP A 14 -0.90 -16.54 -4.84
C ASP A 14 -0.79 -18.06 -4.57
N SER A 15 0.10 -18.80 -5.27
CA SER A 15 0.30 -20.22 -4.98
C SER A 15 1.32 -20.43 -3.86
N ASP A 16 0.88 -21.08 -2.78
CA ASP A 16 1.73 -21.58 -1.71
C ASP A 16 2.35 -22.96 -2.05
N ASP A 17 1.99 -23.55 -3.20
CA ASP A 17 2.44 -24.88 -3.62
C ASP A 17 3.64 -24.79 -4.60
N PRO A 18 4.83 -25.29 -4.23
CA PRO A 18 6.00 -25.26 -5.10
C PRO A 18 5.85 -26.11 -6.37
N ASP A 19 4.98 -27.13 -6.38
CA ASP A 19 4.77 -28.00 -7.54
C ASP A 19 4.03 -27.26 -8.68
N ASP A 20 3.10 -26.36 -8.32
CA ASP A 20 2.37 -25.52 -9.27
C ASP A 20 3.32 -24.55 -9.99
N LEU A 21 4.25 -23.93 -9.25
CA LEU A 21 5.27 -23.05 -9.81
C LEU A 21 6.21 -23.80 -10.76
N GLU A 22 6.60 -25.03 -10.42
CA GLU A 22 7.43 -25.86 -11.29
C GLU A 22 6.68 -26.24 -12.58
N GLN A 23 5.39 -26.56 -12.49
CA GLN A 23 4.57 -26.83 -13.66
C GLN A 23 4.43 -25.60 -14.56
N ALA A 24 4.11 -24.43 -14.00
CA ALA A 24 3.95 -23.19 -14.75
C ALA A 24 5.25 -22.78 -15.48
N THR A 25 6.41 -22.96 -14.85
CA THR A 25 7.71 -22.67 -15.47
C THR A 25 8.06 -23.66 -16.57
N ARG A 26 7.71 -24.94 -16.44
CA ARG A 26 7.83 -25.92 -17.53
C ARG A 26 6.93 -25.57 -18.71
N GLU A 27 5.69 -25.17 -18.46
CA GLU A 27 4.76 -24.73 -19.50
C GLU A 27 5.29 -23.50 -20.21
N TRP A 28 5.83 -22.52 -19.48
CA TRP A 28 6.51 -21.35 -20.03
C TRP A 28 7.64 -21.67 -20.98
N SER A 29 8.45 -22.69 -20.67
CA SER A 29 9.55 -23.10 -21.55
C SER A 29 9.09 -23.64 -22.90
N ARG A 30 7.84 -24.12 -22.99
CA ARG A 30 7.22 -24.68 -24.20
C ARG A 30 6.46 -23.64 -25.02
N THR A 31 6.15 -22.49 -24.44
CA THR A 31 5.42 -21.39 -25.05
C THR A 31 6.22 -20.71 -26.17
N THR A 32 5.54 -20.29 -27.23
CA THR A 32 6.20 -19.64 -28.38
C THR A 32 6.87 -18.31 -27.97
N SER A 33 7.85 -17.85 -28.76
CA SER A 33 8.54 -16.58 -28.48
C SER A 33 7.56 -15.39 -28.38
N PHE A 34 6.57 -15.34 -29.28
CA PHE A 34 5.57 -14.28 -29.30
C PHE A 34 4.69 -14.27 -28.04
N GLU A 35 4.16 -15.42 -27.65
CA GLU A 35 3.32 -15.56 -26.46
C GLU A 35 4.11 -15.25 -25.18
N ARG A 36 5.39 -15.64 -25.12
CA ARG A 36 6.28 -15.27 -24.01
C ARG A 36 6.50 -13.76 -23.93
N SER A 37 6.77 -13.09 -25.04
CA SER A 37 6.93 -11.63 -25.04
C SER A 37 5.65 -10.92 -24.61
N PHE A 38 4.49 -11.37 -25.09
CA PHE A 38 3.21 -10.82 -24.69
C PHE A 38 2.95 -11.00 -23.18
N ALA A 39 3.18 -12.20 -22.66
CA ALA A 39 3.01 -12.50 -21.24
C ALA A 39 4.02 -11.75 -20.36
N GLN A 40 5.27 -11.57 -20.80
CA GLN A 40 6.27 -10.75 -20.09
C GLN A 40 5.80 -9.30 -19.92
N VAL A 41 5.30 -8.68 -20.98
CA VAL A 41 4.77 -7.30 -20.91
C VAL A 41 3.60 -7.21 -19.94
N HIS A 42 2.71 -8.21 -19.93
CA HIS A 42 1.58 -8.26 -19.01
C HIS A 42 2.01 -8.44 -17.55
N LEU A 43 2.96 -9.35 -17.28
CA LEU A 43 3.52 -9.53 -15.94
C LEU A 43 4.18 -8.25 -15.44
N LEU A 44 4.95 -7.56 -16.28
CA LEU A 44 5.57 -6.28 -15.92
C LEU A 44 4.53 -5.22 -15.58
N TRP A 45 3.44 -5.15 -16.34
CA TRP A 45 2.34 -4.23 -16.07
C TRP A 45 1.65 -4.55 -14.72
N LEU A 46 1.36 -5.81 -14.44
CA LEU A 46 0.77 -6.25 -13.16
C LEU A 46 1.70 -5.96 -11.97
N ILE A 47 3.00 -6.25 -12.11
CA ILE A 47 3.99 -5.94 -11.08
C ILE A 47 4.03 -4.43 -10.81
N HIS A 48 3.99 -3.61 -11.86
CA HIS A 48 3.97 -2.17 -11.71
C HIS A 48 2.71 -1.67 -10.98
N GLU A 49 1.53 -2.21 -11.30
CA GLU A 49 0.27 -1.88 -10.61
C GLU A 49 0.35 -2.21 -9.11
N ARG A 50 0.83 -3.41 -8.76
CA ARG A 50 1.03 -3.80 -7.35
C ARG A 50 2.04 -2.93 -6.61
N LEU A 51 3.13 -2.54 -7.27
CA LEU A 51 4.10 -1.62 -6.69
C LEU A 51 3.50 -0.24 -6.43
N ALA A 52 2.62 0.25 -7.30
CA ALA A 52 1.94 1.52 -7.11
C ALA A 52 0.93 1.48 -5.94
N GLU A 53 0.17 0.38 -5.82
CA GLU A 53 -0.70 0.13 -4.68
C GLU A 53 0.10 0.10 -3.37
N LEU A 54 1.20 -0.68 -3.34
CA LEU A 54 2.08 -0.76 -2.18
C LEU A 54 2.68 0.61 -1.81
N GLY A 55 3.11 1.40 -2.80
CA GLY A 55 3.62 2.74 -2.58
C GLY A 55 2.57 3.66 -1.93
N THR A 56 1.31 3.52 -2.34
CA THR A 56 0.17 4.26 -1.76
C THR A 56 -0.06 3.84 -0.30
N GLU A 57 -0.09 2.55 -0.02
CA GLU A 57 -0.27 2.02 1.34
C GLU A 57 0.86 2.44 2.29
N VAL A 58 2.11 2.40 1.82
CA VAL A 58 3.26 2.89 2.59
C VAL A 58 3.13 4.38 2.89
N SER A 59 2.65 5.18 1.93
CA SER A 59 2.42 6.61 2.14
C SER A 59 1.33 6.87 3.18
N ASN A 60 0.21 6.13 3.11
CA ASN A 60 -0.88 6.19 4.08
C ASN A 60 -0.41 5.81 5.48
N LEU A 61 0.34 4.72 5.61
CA LEU A 61 0.92 4.29 6.88
C LEU A 61 1.88 5.35 7.45
N SER A 62 2.71 5.94 6.60
CA SER A 62 3.63 7.01 7.00
C SER A 62 2.88 8.24 7.50
N ALA A 63 1.79 8.63 6.83
CA ALA A 63 0.94 9.73 7.25
C ALA A 63 0.24 9.45 8.60
N LEU A 64 -0.26 8.22 8.79
CA LEU A 64 -0.87 7.79 10.04
C LEU A 64 0.15 7.79 11.19
N LEU A 65 1.36 7.29 10.97
CA LEU A 65 2.44 7.33 11.95
C LEU A 65 2.86 8.77 12.27
N ALA A 66 2.90 9.67 11.28
CA ALA A 66 3.16 11.08 11.52
C ALA A 66 2.06 11.70 12.38
N HIS A 67 0.78 11.40 12.10
CA HIS A 67 -0.35 11.89 12.89
C HIS A 67 -0.29 11.40 14.34
N LEU A 68 -0.01 10.12 14.57
CA LEU A 68 0.13 9.55 15.92
C LEU A 68 1.34 10.11 16.68
N ASN A 69 2.41 10.48 15.98
CA ASN A 69 3.58 11.10 16.57
C ASN A 69 3.47 12.62 16.68
N THR A 70 2.37 13.22 16.21
CA THR A 70 2.14 14.65 16.41
C THR A 70 1.65 14.82 17.84
N PRO A 71 2.37 15.54 18.72
CA PRO A 71 1.87 15.81 20.05
C PRO A 71 0.54 16.57 19.91
N THR A 72 -0.52 16.02 20.48
CA THR A 72 -1.82 16.69 20.59
C THR A 72 -1.56 18.05 21.24
N ALA A 73 -1.86 19.14 20.51
CA ALA A 73 -1.67 20.49 21.01
C ALA A 73 -2.36 20.66 22.37
N GLU A 74 -1.69 21.41 23.25
CA GLU A 74 -1.91 21.57 24.68
C GLU A 74 -3.39 21.79 25.09
N PRO A 75 -3.79 21.40 26.31
CA PRO A 75 -5.10 21.75 26.85
C PRO A 75 -5.25 23.29 26.83
N ASP A 76 -6.41 23.75 26.35
CA ASP A 76 -6.86 25.14 26.45
C ASP A 76 -6.50 25.72 27.82
N VAL A 77 -5.47 26.57 27.87
CA VAL A 77 -5.27 27.45 29.01
C VAL A 77 -6.36 28.50 28.88
N ILE A 78 -7.48 28.27 29.56
CA ILE A 78 -8.50 29.29 29.79
C ILE A 78 -7.79 30.42 30.54
N ASP A 79 -7.48 31.49 29.82
CA ASP A 79 -6.95 32.72 30.41
C ASP A 79 -8.10 33.35 31.21
N VAL A 80 -8.15 33.04 32.50
CA VAL A 80 -9.11 33.66 33.41
C VAL A 80 -8.60 35.07 33.67
N GLU A 81 -9.10 36.04 32.91
CA GLU A 81 -8.98 37.46 33.25
C GLU A 81 -9.51 37.64 34.67
N VAL A 82 -8.60 37.91 35.60
CA VAL A 82 -8.96 38.28 36.98
C VAL A 82 -9.55 39.68 36.91
N VAL A 83 -10.88 39.76 36.91
CA VAL A 83 -11.58 41.04 37.01
C VAL A 83 -11.36 41.58 38.41
N ASP A 84 -10.49 42.58 38.56
CA ASP A 84 -10.35 43.35 39.79
C ASP A 84 -11.68 44.06 40.06
N ALA A 85 -12.47 43.49 40.96
CA ALA A 85 -13.64 44.15 41.51
C ALA A 85 -13.15 45.19 42.53
N GLU A 86 -13.07 46.46 42.12
CA GLU A 86 -13.00 47.56 43.08
C GLU A 86 -14.28 47.56 43.93
N VAL A 87 -14.17 47.04 45.15
CA VAL A 87 -15.22 47.12 46.16
C VAL A 87 -15.26 48.55 46.67
N SER A 88 -16.16 49.35 46.10
CA SER A 88 -16.60 50.62 46.68
C SER A 88 -17.27 50.33 48.03
N HIS A 89 -16.69 50.84 49.12
CA HIS A 89 -17.38 51.01 50.40
C HIS A 89 -17.84 52.45 50.50
N ASP A 90 -19.16 52.63 50.50
CA ASP A 90 -19.84 53.83 51.02
C ASP A 90 -19.71 53.92 52.55
#